data_AF-A0A1V9US49-F1
#
_entry.id   AF-A0A1V9US49-F1
#
_cell.length_a   1.000
_cell.length_b   1.000
_cell.length_c   1.000
_cell.angle_alpha   90.00
_cell.angle_beta   90.00
_cell.angle_gamma   90.00
#
_symmetry.space_group_name_H-M   'P 1'
#
loop_
_entity.id
_entity.type
_entity.pdbx_description
1 polymer ?
#
loop_
_entity_poly.entity_id
_entity_poly.type
_entity_poly.pdbx_seq_one_letter_code
_entity_poly.pdbx_strand_id
1 'polypeptide(L)'
;MAYGHIMGFMYDVGEAVGEFMPEGEVIVPDTLEEIVHTYVNDYYWLDVFLLRRQIINYLAKYAVDGKVDHRDPPFNQELCFVEYYFQCELFPFLHQVLTLLDAEIPKKRARFVDVIIGNAFSFFIRK
;
A
#
# COMPACT_ATOMS: atom_id res chain seq x y z
N MET A 1 -16.25 4.88 0.65
CA MET A 1 -15.65 6.23 0.44
C MET A 1 -14.76 6.17 -0.80
N ALA A 2 -14.67 7.27 -1.56
CA ALA A 2 -13.62 7.39 -2.57
C ALA A 2 -12.27 7.36 -1.85
N TYR A 3 -11.30 6.60 -2.36
CA TYR A 3 -9.91 6.54 -1.85
C TYR A 3 -9.69 5.85 -0.48
N GLY A 4 -10.65 5.06 0.02
CA GLY A 4 -10.51 4.40 1.33
C GLY A 4 -9.30 3.47 1.48
N HIS A 5 -8.84 2.81 0.40
CA HIS A 5 -7.66 1.95 0.46
C HIS A 5 -6.37 2.77 0.43
N ILE A 6 -6.32 3.86 -0.33
CA ILE A 6 -5.18 4.80 -0.25
C ILE A 6 -5.07 5.35 1.17
N MET A 7 -6.17 5.83 1.76
CA MET A 7 -6.16 6.34 3.13
C MET A 7 -5.66 5.29 4.13
N GLY A 8 -6.24 4.09 4.11
CA GLY A 8 -5.81 3.01 5.00
C GLY A 8 -4.33 2.70 4.86
N PHE A 9 -3.86 2.53 3.62
CA PHE A 9 -2.44 2.31 3.35
C PHE A 9 -1.56 3.44 3.86
N MET A 10 -1.95 4.70 3.70
CA MET A 10 -1.17 5.84 4.19
C MET A 10 -1.12 5.89 5.73
N TYR A 11 -2.17 5.47 6.43
CA TYR A 11 -2.10 5.32 7.89
C TYR A 11 -1.15 4.19 8.29
N ASP A 12 -1.16 3.06 7.58
CA ASP A 12 -0.21 1.97 7.83
C ASP A 12 1.25 2.44 7.60
N VAL A 13 1.50 3.25 6.55
CA VAL A 13 2.82 3.87 6.31
C VAL A 13 3.20 4.79 7.47
N GLY A 14 2.28 5.66 7.90
CA GLY A 14 2.53 6.61 8.99
C GLY A 14 2.85 5.91 10.31
N GLU A 15 2.17 4.80 10.61
CA GLU A 15 2.47 3.96 11.77
C GLU A 15 3.86 3.33 11.66
N ALA A 16 4.20 2.76 10.50
CA ALA A 16 5.49 2.08 10.28
C ALA A 16 6.71 3.03 10.33
N VAL A 17 6.53 4.31 10.00
CA VAL A 17 7.59 5.34 10.12
C VAL A 17 7.54 6.11 11.43
N GLY A 18 6.54 5.84 12.28
CA GLY A 18 6.41 6.45 13.60
C GLY A 18 5.89 7.88 13.58
N GLU A 19 5.24 8.32 12.49
CA GLU A 19 4.64 9.65 12.37
C GLU A 19 3.62 9.92 13.48
N PHE A 20 2.90 8.89 13.91
CA PHE A 20 1.84 9.02 14.92
C PHE A 20 2.30 8.74 16.35
N MET A 21 3.61 8.58 16.58
CA MET A 21 4.14 8.28 17.90
C MET A 21 4.33 9.51 18.79
N PRO A 22 4.21 9.38 20.13
CA PRO A 22 4.49 10.47 21.05
C PRO A 22 5.95 10.94 20.98
N GLU A 23 6.17 12.24 21.22
CA GLU A 23 7.52 12.80 21.29
C GLU A 23 8.38 12.08 22.34
N GLY A 24 9.53 11.55 21.91
CA GLY A 24 10.51 10.87 22.78
C GLY A 24 10.54 9.35 22.65
N GLU A 25 9.62 8.75 21.90
CA GLU A 25 9.73 7.36 21.47
C GLU A 25 10.61 7.27 20.22
N VAL A 26 11.60 6.36 20.26
CA VAL A 26 12.50 6.13 19.14
C VAL A 26 12.14 4.80 18.51
N ILE A 27 11.74 4.84 17.24
CA ILE A 27 11.65 3.64 16.41
C ILE A 27 12.65 3.69 15.27
N VAL A 28 12.97 2.50 14.76
CA VAL A 28 13.64 2.37 13.49
C VAL A 28 12.53 2.34 12.43
N PRO A 29 12.42 3.36 11.55
CA PRO A 29 11.37 3.38 10.55
C PRO A 29 11.60 2.28 9.52
N ASP A 30 10.53 1.61 9.13
CA ASP A 30 10.57 0.59 8.07
C ASP A 30 10.85 1.22 6.71
N THR A 31 11.48 0.46 5.82
CA THR A 31 11.64 0.86 4.41
C THR A 31 10.33 0.75 3.65
N LEU A 32 10.18 1.51 2.55
CA LEU A 32 8.96 1.44 1.74
C LEU A 32 8.71 0.02 1.19
N GLU A 33 9.77 -0.70 0.85
CA GLU A 33 9.74 -2.09 0.44
C GLU A 33 9.16 -3.00 1.52
N GLU A 34 9.61 -2.84 2.77
CA GLU A 34 9.11 -3.60 3.92
C GLU A 34 7.64 -3.28 4.20
N ILE A 35 7.27 -1.99 4.22
CA ILE A 35 5.89 -1.55 4.44
C ILE A 35 4.96 -2.17 3.39
N VAL A 36 5.31 -2.07 2.10
CA VAL A 36 4.50 -2.66 1.02
C VAL A 36 4.45 -4.18 1.13
N HIS A 37 5.57 -4.83 1.46
CA HIS A 37 5.60 -6.28 1.63
C HIS A 37 4.68 -6.75 2.78
N THR A 38 4.75 -6.08 3.93
CA THR A 38 3.90 -6.34 5.10
C THR A 38 2.43 -6.11 4.76
N TYR A 39 2.08 -4.96 4.18
CA TYR A 39 0.71 -4.67 3.73
C TYR A 39 0.17 -5.75 2.78
N VAL A 40 0.96 -6.17 1.79
CA VAL A 40 0.52 -7.22 0.87
C VAL A 40 0.34 -8.55 1.56
N ASN A 41 1.11 -8.90 2.59
CA ASN A 41 0.94 -10.14 3.32
C ASN A 41 -0.29 -10.12 4.24
N ASP A 42 -0.49 -9.02 4.97
CA ASP A 42 -1.50 -8.91 6.03
C ASP A 42 -2.92 -8.74 5.49
N TYR A 43 -3.07 -8.00 4.39
CA TYR A 43 -4.38 -7.73 3.81
C TYR A 43 -4.84 -8.78 2.79
N TYR A 44 -6.14 -8.87 2.55
CA TYR A 44 -6.67 -9.77 1.53
C TYR A 44 -6.26 -9.32 0.13
N TRP A 45 -6.19 -10.28 -0.79
CA TRP A 45 -5.83 -9.99 -2.19
C TRP A 45 -6.72 -8.90 -2.82
N LEU A 46 -8.02 -8.87 -2.46
CA LEU A 46 -8.93 -7.87 -2.95
C LEU A 46 -8.54 -6.45 -2.49
N ASP A 47 -8.14 -6.27 -1.24
CA ASP A 47 -7.73 -4.97 -0.69
C ASP A 47 -6.46 -4.45 -1.38
N VAL A 48 -5.48 -5.34 -1.58
CA VAL A 48 -4.25 -5.04 -2.32
C VAL A 48 -4.56 -4.62 -3.77
N PHE A 49 -5.47 -5.33 -4.43
CA PHE A 49 -5.88 -5.01 -5.79
C PHE A 49 -6.63 -3.67 -5.86
N LEU A 50 -7.50 -3.40 -4.89
CA LEU A 50 -8.26 -2.15 -4.81
C LEU A 50 -7.35 -0.96 -4.50
N LEU A 51 -6.35 -1.11 -3.61
CA LEU A 51 -5.32 -0.10 -3.38
C LEU A 51 -4.63 0.29 -4.68
N ARG A 52 -4.07 -0.70 -5.40
CA ARG A 52 -3.41 -0.47 -6.69
C ARG A 52 -4.32 0.28 -7.66
N ARG A 53 -5.57 -0.16 -7.81
CA ARG A 53 -6.55 0.48 -8.70
C ARG A 53 -6.85 1.92 -8.27
N GLN A 54 -6.95 2.17 -6.97
CA GLN A 54 -7.20 3.53 -6.47
C GLN A 54 -6.02 4.45 -6.75
N ILE A 55 -4.77 4.01 -6.53
CA ILE A 55 -3.58 4.83 -6.82
C ILE A 55 -3.51 5.20 -8.31
N ILE A 56 -3.73 4.23 -9.20
CA ILE A 56 -3.76 4.49 -10.66
C ILE A 56 -4.81 5.54 -11.02
N ASN A 57 -6.04 5.38 -10.52
CA ASN A 57 -7.12 6.31 -10.83
C ASN A 57 -6.89 7.69 -10.21
N TYR A 58 -6.25 7.75 -9.04
CA TYR A 58 -5.89 8.98 -8.37
C TYR A 58 -4.85 9.76 -9.20
N LEU A 59 -3.74 9.11 -9.57
CA LEU A 59 -2.71 9.71 -10.40
C LEU A 59 -3.25 10.12 -11.77
N ALA A 60 -4.08 9.31 -12.41
CA ALA A 60 -4.69 9.66 -13.69
C ALA A 60 -5.61 10.90 -13.62
N LYS A 61 -6.16 11.20 -12.45
CA LYS A 61 -7.09 12.32 -12.24
C LYS A 61 -6.41 13.60 -11.80
N TYR A 62 -5.41 13.50 -10.92
CA TYR A 62 -4.82 14.66 -10.25
C TYR A 62 -3.37 14.93 -10.62
N ALA A 63 -2.66 13.98 -11.25
CA ALA A 63 -1.30 14.25 -11.68
C ALA A 63 -1.28 15.24 -12.85
N VAL A 64 -0.67 16.40 -12.63
CA VAL A 64 -0.41 17.42 -13.65
C VAL A 64 1.10 17.63 -13.71
N ASP A 65 1.68 17.49 -14.91
CA ASP A 65 3.12 17.63 -15.14
C ASP A 65 4.02 16.80 -14.19
N GLY A 66 3.56 15.60 -13.81
CA GLY A 66 4.29 14.70 -12.92
C GLY A 66 4.27 15.13 -11.45
N LYS A 67 3.31 15.97 -11.06
CA LYS A 67 3.12 16.45 -9.69
C LYS A 67 1.70 16.23 -9.23
N VAL A 68 1.53 16.13 -7.92
CA VAL A 68 0.23 15.99 -7.26
C VAL A 68 0.21 16.96 -6.09
N ASP A 69 -0.90 17.67 -5.89
CA ASP A 69 -1.09 18.56 -4.74
C ASP A 69 -1.59 17.76 -3.53
N HIS A 70 -1.03 18.02 -2.35
CA HIS A 70 -1.52 17.46 -1.08
C HIS A 70 -2.92 17.96 -0.70
N ARG A 71 -3.44 18.97 -1.41
CA ARG A 71 -4.83 19.45 -1.29
C ARG A 71 -5.85 18.56 -2.00
N ASP A 72 -5.39 17.66 -2.89
CA ASP A 72 -6.29 16.74 -3.58
C ASP A 72 -6.67 15.56 -2.68
N PRO A 73 -7.97 15.20 -2.59
CA PRO A 73 -8.40 14.06 -1.78
C PRO A 73 -7.74 12.76 -2.25
N PRO A 74 -7.18 11.93 -1.35
CA PRO A 74 -7.52 11.87 0.07
C PRO A 74 -6.54 12.52 1.05
N PHE A 75 -5.49 13.17 0.56
CA PHE A 75 -4.42 13.65 1.42
C PHE A 75 -4.93 14.83 2.27
N ASN A 76 -4.63 14.77 3.57
CA ASN A 76 -4.94 15.81 4.54
C ASN A 76 -3.62 16.20 5.25
N GLN A 77 -3.69 17.14 6.19
CA GLN A 77 -2.51 17.57 6.93
C GLN A 77 -1.80 16.41 7.67
N GLU A 78 -2.53 15.38 8.09
CA GLU A 78 -1.99 14.21 8.79
C GLU A 78 -1.23 13.25 7.86
N LEU A 79 -1.49 13.31 6.55
CA LEU A 79 -0.85 12.44 5.56
C LEU A 79 0.28 13.14 4.79
N CYS A 80 0.68 14.34 5.23
CA CYS A 80 1.75 15.16 4.65
C CYS A 80 3.15 14.81 5.18
N PHE A 81 3.39 13.57 5.60
CA PHE A 81 4.67 13.14 6.17
C PHE A 81 5.64 12.52 5.15
N VAL A 82 5.15 12.20 3.94
CA VAL A 82 5.92 11.45 2.92
C VAL A 82 7.26 12.10 2.60
N GLU A 83 7.27 13.41 2.39
CA GLU A 83 8.47 14.17 2.02
C GLU A 83 9.53 14.15 3.12
N TYR A 84 9.10 14.08 4.39
CA TYR A 84 9.99 14.05 5.53
C TYR A 84 10.69 12.69 5.68
N TYR A 85 9.94 11.60 5.60
CA TYR A 85 10.49 10.25 5.84
C TYR A 85 11.13 9.61 4.60
N PHE A 86 10.55 9.81 3.42
CA PHE A 86 11.00 9.15 2.20
C PHE A 86 11.80 10.06 1.27
N GLN A 87 12.02 11.32 1.66
CA GLN A 87 12.81 12.31 0.91
C GLN A 87 12.37 12.46 -0.55
N CYS A 88 11.07 12.25 -0.82
CA CYS A 88 10.50 12.35 -2.16
C CYS A 88 9.10 12.97 -2.13
N GLU A 89 8.70 13.60 -3.24
CA GLU A 89 7.35 14.15 -3.41
C GLU A 89 6.29 13.03 -3.43
N LEU A 90 5.02 13.39 -3.22
CA LEU A 90 3.92 12.43 -3.19
C LEU A 90 3.74 11.65 -4.51
N PHE A 91 3.92 12.30 -5.66
CA PHE A 91 3.83 11.65 -6.96
C PHE A 91 4.85 10.50 -7.15
N PRO A 92 6.17 10.73 -7.00
CA PRO A 92 7.15 9.66 -7.10
C PRO A 92 6.98 8.59 -6.01
N PHE A 93 6.54 8.96 -4.80
CA PHE A 93 6.19 7.99 -3.76
C PHE A 93 5.09 7.02 -4.22
N LEU A 94 3.95 7.53 -4.71
CA LEU A 94 2.84 6.70 -5.16
C LEU A 94 3.22 5.83 -6.37
N HIS A 95 4.11 6.31 -7.24
CA HIS A 95 4.66 5.50 -8.33
C HIS A 95 5.57 4.36 -7.84
N GLN A 96 6.37 4.60 -6.81
CA GLN A 96 7.17 3.54 -6.18
C GLN A 96 6.28 2.49 -5.53
N VAL A 97 5.24 2.91 -4.79
CA VAL A 97 4.23 2.02 -4.22
C VAL A 97 3.59 1.15 -5.32
N LEU A 98 3.18 1.72 -6.45
CA LEU A 98 2.64 0.93 -7.57
C LEU A 98 3.64 -0.10 -8.09
N THR A 99 4.91 0.27 -8.21
CA THR A 99 5.97 -0.62 -8.70
C THR A 99 6.17 -1.80 -7.75
N LEU A 100 6.16 -1.55 -6.45
CA LEU A 100 6.29 -2.59 -5.42
C LEU A 100 5.06 -3.49 -5.36
N LEU A 101 3.86 -2.92 -5.44
CA LEU A 101 2.61 -3.67 -5.53
C LEU A 101 2.59 -4.59 -6.76
N ASP A 102 3.05 -4.11 -7.92
CA ASP A 102 3.14 -4.90 -9.14
C ASP A 102 4.12 -6.06 -9.03
N ALA A 103 5.16 -5.93 -8.21
CA ALA A 103 6.09 -7.02 -7.92
C ALA A 103 5.52 -8.06 -6.94
N GLU A 104 4.72 -7.64 -5.95
CA GLU A 104 4.20 -8.52 -4.88
C GLU A 104 2.87 -9.20 -5.23
N ILE A 105 1.99 -8.55 -6.01
CA ILE A 105 0.68 -9.09 -6.39
C ILE A 105 0.78 -10.49 -7.07
N PRO A 106 1.67 -10.72 -8.05
CA PRO A 106 1.83 -12.03 -8.67
C PRO A 106 2.22 -13.11 -7.66
N LYS A 107 3.08 -12.78 -6.69
CA LYS A 107 3.54 -13.71 -5.64
C LYS A 107 2.40 -14.08 -4.71
N LYS A 108 1.58 -13.11 -4.27
CA LYS A 108 0.39 -13.39 -3.44
C LYS A 108 -0.65 -14.21 -4.21
N ARG A 109 -0.88 -13.90 -5.49
CA ARG A 109 -1.81 -14.64 -6.35
C ARG A 109 -1.39 -16.10 -6.51
N ALA A 110 -0.11 -16.38 -6.77
CA ALA A 110 0.41 -17.74 -6.88
C ALA A 110 0.13 -18.55 -5.59
N ARG A 111 0.51 -17.99 -4.43
CA ARG A 111 0.24 -18.60 -3.12
C ARG A 111 -1.25 -18.90 -2.90
N PHE A 112 -2.14 -17.97 -3.27
CA PHE A 112 -3.58 -18.17 -3.12
C PHE A 112 -4.11 -19.30 -4.02
N VAL A 113 -3.65 -19.37 -5.27
CA VAL A 113 -4.02 -20.46 -6.19
C VAL A 113 -3.53 -21.80 -5.68
N ASP A 114 -2.30 -21.87 -5.17
CA ASP A 114 -1.73 -23.10 -4.60
C ASP A 114 -2.56 -23.62 -3.42
N VAL A 115 -3.01 -22.72 -2.53
CA VAL A 115 -3.87 -23.07 -1.39
C VAL A 115 -5.23 -23.62 -1.86
N ILE A 116 -5.85 -23.00 -2.88
CA ILE A 116 -7.13 -23.48 -3.41
C ILE A 116 -6.98 -24.87 -4.03
N ILE A 117 -5.94 -25.06 -4.85
CA ILE A 117 -5.68 -26.34 -5.51
C ILE A 117 -5.41 -27.42 -4.45
N GLY A 118 -4.53 -27.16 -3.49
CA GLY A 118 -4.23 -28.10 -2.40
C GLY A 118 -5.46 -28.50 -1.59
N ASN A 119 -6.31 -27.53 -1.26
CA ASN A 119 -7.56 -27.79 -0.54
C ASN A 119 -8.55 -28.61 -1.39
N ALA A 120 -8.70 -28.30 -2.68
CA ALA A 120 -9.56 -29.05 -3.59
C ALA A 120 -9.12 -30.52 -3.74
N PHE A 121 -7.81 -30.78 -3.85
CA PHE A 121 -7.27 -32.14 -3.88
C PHE A 121 -7.48 -32.89 -2.56
N SER A 122 -7.29 -32.23 -1.42
CA SER A 122 -7.53 -32.85 -0.11
C SER A 122 -9.00 -33.26 0.10
N PHE A 123 -9.94 -32.49 -0.45
CA PHE A 123 -11.36 -32.79 -0.41
C PHE A 123 -11.73 -33.99 -1.30
N PHE A 124 -11.03 -34.17 -2.41
CA PHE A 124 -11.30 -35.25 -3.37
C PHE A 124 -10.73 -36.61 -2.91
N ILE A 125 -9.65 -36.62 -2.13
CA ILE A 125 -9.00 -37.86 -1.62
C ILE A 125 -9.71 -38.41 -0.36
N ARG A 126 -10.52 -37.59 0.32
CA ARG A 126 -11.21 -37.95 1.58
C ARG A 126 -12.62 -38.55 1.37
N LYS A 127 -13.01 -38.87 0.14
CA LYS A 127 -14.24 -39.60 -0.23
C LYS A 127 -13.89 -40.99 -0.73
#